data_AF-A0A2N2U097-F1
#
_entry.id   AF-A0A2N2U097-F1
#
_cell.length_a   1.000
_cell.length_b   1.000
_cell.length_c   1.000
_cell.angle_alpha   90.00
_cell.angle_beta   90.00
_cell.angle_gamma   90.00
#
_symmetry.space_group_name_H-M   'P 1'
#
loop_
_entity.id
_entity.type
_entity.pdbx_description
1 polymer ?
#
loop_
_entity_poly.entity_id
_entity_poly.type
_entity_poly.pdbx_seq_one_letter_code
_entity_poly.pdbx_strand_id
1 'polypeptide(L)'
;PTPQGEFRIVSRVKNKAWLVPKSIQEEMRREGKIVVAEVPPGPDNPLGEHWLGLSLWGYGIHGTIAPASIYQFRSHGCIRLHPDDIAELFDQVKVGTAGRLIYQPVLLAVVEGGRILLEVHRDIYNQGIDPAQTVRSLAEANGLSHAIDWLAANAVVAAQGGLAHEVGRLAHDDLKGTP
;
A
#
# COMPACT_ATOMS: atom_id res chain seq x y z
N PRO A 1 0.19 -7.77 9.70
CA PRO A 1 -0.15 -6.95 8.51
C PRO A 1 -0.69 -5.61 8.97
N THR A 2 -0.52 -4.56 8.17
CA THR A 2 -1.18 -3.27 8.45
C THR A 2 -2.70 -3.45 8.30
N PRO A 3 -3.53 -2.95 9.23
CA PRO A 3 -4.98 -3.12 9.16
C PRO A 3 -5.57 -2.40 7.95
N GLN A 4 -6.53 -3.05 7.29
CA GLN A 4 -7.32 -2.44 6.22
C GLN A 4 -8.48 -1.64 6.81
N GLY A 5 -8.97 -0.66 6.06
CA GLY A 5 -10.12 0.15 6.42
C GLY A 5 -9.88 1.64 6.31
N GLU A 6 -10.91 2.40 6.68
CA GLU A 6 -10.86 3.85 6.70
C GLU A 6 -10.00 4.37 7.85
N PHE A 7 -9.35 5.50 7.62
CA PHE A 7 -8.63 6.23 8.65
C PHE A 7 -8.77 7.73 8.46
N ARG A 8 -8.44 8.47 9.52
CA ARG A 8 -8.18 9.90 9.46
C ARG A 8 -6.81 10.21 10.00
N ILE A 9 -6.23 11.30 9.53
CA ILE A 9 -5.01 11.87 10.10
C ILE A 9 -5.38 12.53 11.42
N VAL A 10 -4.83 12.03 12.53
CA VAL A 10 -5.11 12.53 13.89
C VAL A 10 -3.98 13.36 14.47
N SER A 11 -2.76 13.23 13.92
CA SER A 11 -1.62 14.06 14.32
C SER A 11 -0.62 14.27 13.18
N ARG A 12 0.09 15.39 13.23
CA ARG A 12 1.17 15.75 12.31
C ARG A 12 2.32 16.29 13.16
N VAL A 13 3.46 15.59 13.17
CA VAL A 13 4.59 15.93 14.03
C VAL A 13 5.87 15.88 13.21
N LYS A 14 6.63 16.97 13.22
CA LYS A 14 8.02 16.96 12.74
C LYS A 14 8.93 16.49 13.87
N ASN A 15 9.99 15.76 13.54
CA ASN A 15 11.02 15.32 14.48
C ASN A 15 10.42 14.63 15.70
N LYS A 16 9.57 13.62 15.47
CA LYS A 16 8.89 12.88 16.54
C LYS A 16 9.86 11.88 17.19
N ALA A 17 9.99 11.91 18.51
CA ALA A 17 10.66 10.82 19.23
C ALA A 17 9.97 9.47 18.98
N TRP A 18 10.77 8.43 18.75
CA TRP A 18 10.27 7.09 18.54
C TRP A 18 10.20 6.35 19.87
N LEU A 19 8.99 6.19 20.39
CA LEU A 19 8.72 5.29 21.50
C LEU A 19 8.75 3.86 20.96
N VAL A 20 9.79 3.11 21.33
CA VAL A 20 10.04 1.76 20.81
C VAL A 20 8.93 0.83 21.33
N PRO A 21 8.17 0.14 20.45
CA PRO A 21 7.15 -0.80 20.87
C PRO A 21 7.69 -1.89 21.80
N LYS A 22 6.88 -2.37 22.74
CA LYS A 22 7.27 -3.42 23.69
C LYS A 22 7.72 -4.71 23.01
N SER A 23 7.16 -5.05 21.85
CA SER A 23 7.58 -6.21 21.06
C SER A 23 9.04 -6.10 20.61
N ILE A 24 9.47 -4.92 20.16
CA ILE A 24 10.85 -4.66 19.72
C ILE A 24 11.79 -4.63 20.92
N GLN A 25 11.36 -4.06 22.04
CA GLN A 25 12.13 -4.10 23.29
C GLN A 25 12.38 -5.55 23.75
N GLU A 26 11.39 -6.43 23.58
CA GLU A 26 11.51 -7.85 23.92
C GLU A 26 12.40 -8.61 22.93
N GLU A 27 12.33 -8.29 21.63
CA GLU A 27 13.27 -8.80 20.61
C GLU A 27 14.72 -8.42 20.97
N MET A 28 14.98 -7.15 21.28
CA MET A 28 16.29 -6.68 21.73
C MET A 28 16.79 -7.47 22.95
N ARG A 29 15.91 -7.70 23.94
CA ARG A 29 16.25 -8.49 25.13
C ARG A 29 16.65 -9.93 24.78
N ARG A 30 15.88 -10.59 23.90
CA ARG A 30 16.15 -11.97 23.47
C ARG A 30 17.45 -12.09 22.68
N GLU A 31 17.79 -11.08 21.91
CA GLU A 31 19.03 -11.00 21.14
C GLU A 31 20.24 -10.53 21.98
N GLY A 32 20.07 -10.26 23.27
CA GLY A 32 21.13 -9.75 24.14
C GLY A 32 21.58 -8.32 23.81
N LYS A 33 20.77 -7.56 23.06
CA LYS A 33 21.02 -6.16 22.72
C LYS A 33 20.61 -5.25 23.89
N ILE A 34 21.21 -4.07 23.96
CA ILE A 34 20.78 -3.02 24.89
C ILE A 34 19.35 -2.60 24.52
N VAL A 35 18.43 -2.71 25.48
CA VAL A 35 17.03 -2.35 25.27
C VAL A 35 16.89 -0.85 25.25
N VAL A 36 16.47 -0.31 24.11
CA VAL A 36 16.15 1.11 23.93
C VAL A 36 14.64 1.28 24.03
N ALA A 37 14.19 2.12 24.97
CA ALA A 37 12.77 2.42 25.14
C ALA A 37 12.31 3.59 24.27
N GLU A 38 13.22 4.51 23.96
CA GLU A 38 12.97 5.71 23.19
C GLU A 38 14.20 6.07 22.36
N VAL A 39 13.97 6.44 21.09
CA VAL A 39 14.99 7.05 20.24
C VAL A 39 14.60 8.53 20.05
N PRO A 40 15.47 9.48 20.46
CA PRO A 40 15.17 10.90 20.34
C PRO A 40 15.09 11.32 18.86
N PRO A 41 14.57 12.51 18.55
CA PRO A 41 14.64 13.04 17.20
C PRO A 41 16.09 13.22 16.73
N GLY A 42 16.35 12.91 15.47
CA GLY A 42 17.69 13.05 14.88
C GLY A 42 17.97 12.02 13.77
N PRO A 43 19.21 11.99 13.25
CA PRO A 43 19.61 11.14 12.12
C PRO A 43 19.44 9.64 12.37
N ASP A 44 19.47 9.22 13.63
CA ASP A 44 19.33 7.80 14.02
C ASP A 44 17.87 7.39 14.29
N ASN A 45 16.92 8.32 14.20
CA ASN A 45 15.52 8.04 14.46
C ASN A 45 14.87 7.33 13.27
N PRO A 46 14.40 6.08 13.40
CA PRO A 46 13.85 5.32 12.28
C PRO A 46 12.51 5.85 11.76
N LEU A 47 11.86 6.78 12.48
CA LEU A 47 10.68 7.49 11.99
C LEU A 47 11.00 8.57 10.95
N GLY A 48 12.28 8.97 10.84
CA GLY A 48 12.69 10.12 10.05
C GLY A 48 12.13 11.43 10.60
N GLU A 49 12.07 12.44 9.74
CA GLU A 49 11.72 13.81 10.14
C GLU A 49 10.22 14.09 10.23
N HIS A 50 9.37 13.26 9.60
CA HIS A 50 7.96 13.53 9.46
C HIS A 50 7.11 12.34 9.91
N TRP A 51 6.10 12.62 10.74
CA TRP A 51 5.13 11.66 11.24
C TRP A 51 3.71 12.16 11.00
N LEU A 52 2.90 11.31 10.36
CA LEU A 52 1.47 11.46 10.19
C LEU A 52 0.76 10.33 10.94
N GLY A 53 0.19 10.64 12.10
CA GLY A 53 -0.52 9.64 12.92
C GLY A 53 -1.91 9.35 12.36
N LEU A 54 -2.30 8.07 12.34
CA LEU A 54 -3.60 7.62 11.87
C LEU A 54 -4.57 7.44 13.05
N SER A 55 -5.88 7.48 12.77
CA SER A 55 -6.93 7.11 13.73
C SER A 55 -6.90 5.62 14.13
N LEU A 56 -6.05 4.84 13.46
CA LEU A 56 -5.71 3.47 13.80
C LEU A 56 -4.63 3.50 14.89
N TRP A 57 -4.97 3.06 16.10
CA TRP A 57 -4.10 3.18 17.26
C TRP A 57 -2.74 2.50 17.03
N GLY A 58 -1.65 3.26 17.21
CA GLY A 58 -0.28 2.79 17.02
C GLY A 58 0.22 2.82 15.57
N TYR A 59 -0.57 3.29 14.60
CA TYR A 59 -0.18 3.36 13.19
C TYR A 59 0.08 4.80 12.74
N GLY A 60 1.03 4.93 11.82
CA GLY A 60 1.39 6.19 11.18
C GLY A 60 1.99 5.98 9.81
N ILE A 61 1.94 7.04 9.01
CA ILE A 61 2.73 7.21 7.80
C ILE A 61 3.94 8.07 8.20
N HIS A 62 5.15 7.59 7.94
CA HIS A 62 6.37 8.26 8.39
C HIS A 62 7.52 8.06 7.40
N GLY A 63 8.55 8.89 7.52
CA GLY A 63 9.78 8.75 6.73
C GLY A 63 10.62 7.56 7.19
N THR A 64 11.79 7.36 6.58
CA THR A 64 12.74 6.38 7.10
C THR A 64 14.17 6.78 6.79
N ILE A 65 15.08 6.45 7.70
CA ILE A 65 16.53 6.62 7.51
C ILE A 65 17.14 5.46 6.70
N ALA A 66 16.35 4.43 6.41
CA ALA A 66 16.76 3.28 5.62
C ALA A 66 15.84 3.14 4.39
N PRO A 67 15.98 4.01 3.37
CA PRO A 67 15.09 4.01 2.20
C PRO A 67 15.10 2.69 1.43
N ALA A 68 16.22 1.95 1.44
CA ALA A 68 16.31 0.60 0.87
C ALA A 68 15.43 -0.44 1.60
N SER A 69 14.88 -0.11 2.78
CA SER A 69 13.91 -0.95 3.50
C SER A 69 12.46 -0.74 3.06
N ILE A 70 12.19 0.31 2.26
CA ILE A 70 10.88 0.51 1.64
C ILE A 70 10.62 -0.67 0.71
N TYR A 71 9.37 -1.15 0.67
CA TYR A 71 8.95 -2.39 -0.02
C TYR A 71 9.38 -3.71 0.62
N GLN A 72 10.05 -3.68 1.79
CA GLN A 72 10.24 -4.88 2.60
C GLN A 72 9.08 -5.02 3.60
N PHE A 73 8.42 -6.19 3.64
CA PHE A 73 7.35 -6.51 4.59
C PHE A 73 7.84 -6.74 6.03
N ARG A 74 8.81 -5.93 6.48
CA ARG A 74 9.48 -6.01 7.78
C ARG A 74 9.08 -4.87 8.73
N SER A 75 8.08 -4.08 8.39
CA SER A 75 7.56 -3.11 9.33
C SER A 75 6.69 -3.81 10.38
N HIS A 76 6.77 -3.33 11.62
CA HIS A 76 5.85 -3.71 12.70
C HIS A 76 4.45 -3.06 12.52
N GLY A 77 4.05 -2.79 11.26
CA GLY A 77 2.71 -2.30 10.90
C GLY A 77 2.64 -0.86 10.40
N CYS A 78 3.62 0.01 10.68
CA CYS A 78 3.63 1.39 10.16
C CYS A 78 4.01 1.47 8.67
N ILE A 79 3.56 2.54 8.00
CA ILE A 79 3.75 2.81 6.58
C ILE A 79 4.97 3.72 6.43
N ARG A 80 6.00 3.24 5.73
CA ARG A 80 7.27 3.96 5.51
C ARG A 80 7.31 4.57 4.12
N LEU A 81 7.68 5.83 4.03
CA LEU A 81 7.90 6.58 2.79
C LEU A 81 9.37 7.00 2.69
N HIS A 82 9.80 7.31 1.46
CA HIS A 82 11.06 8.01 1.25
C HIS A 82 11.04 9.36 1.98
N PRO A 83 12.18 9.86 2.51
CA PRO A 83 12.24 11.17 3.17
C PRO A 83 11.63 12.32 2.37
N ASP A 84 11.88 12.35 1.05
CA ASP A 84 11.33 13.39 0.17
C ASP A 84 9.80 13.24 0.01
N ASP A 85 9.31 12.02 -0.23
CA ASP A 85 7.87 11.74 -0.41
C ASP A 85 7.08 12.08 0.86
N ILE A 86 7.60 11.74 2.05
CA ILE A 86 6.89 12.07 3.29
C ILE A 86 6.90 13.58 3.55
N ALA A 87 7.96 14.30 3.16
CA ALA A 87 8.00 15.74 3.32
C ALA A 87 6.93 16.41 2.44
N GLU A 88 6.83 15.98 1.17
CA GLU A 88 5.80 16.47 0.25
C GLU A 88 4.39 16.14 0.75
N LEU A 89 4.15 14.87 1.13
CA LEU A 89 2.85 14.44 1.66
C LEU A 89 2.49 15.19 2.95
N PHE A 90 3.48 15.44 3.81
CA PHE A 90 3.28 16.16 5.06
C PHE A 90 2.75 17.57 4.81
N ASP A 91 3.21 18.25 3.75
CA ASP A 91 2.76 19.61 3.43
C ASP A 91 1.36 19.64 2.81
N GLN A 92 0.97 18.59 2.07
CA GLN A 92 -0.35 18.48 1.45
C GLN A 92 -1.46 18.06 2.43
N VAL A 93 -1.13 17.21 3.41
CA VAL A 93 -2.09 16.55 4.28
C VAL A 93 -2.32 17.32 5.59
N LYS A 94 -3.57 17.40 6.06
CA LYS A 94 -3.94 18.09 7.29
C LYS A 94 -4.56 17.12 8.31
N VAL A 95 -4.58 17.51 9.58
CA VAL A 95 -5.38 16.79 10.58
C VAL A 95 -6.84 16.78 10.12
N GLY A 96 -7.48 15.62 10.18
CA GLY A 96 -8.84 15.39 9.67
C GLY A 96 -8.90 14.85 8.23
N THR A 97 -7.81 14.92 7.45
CA THR A 97 -7.74 14.31 6.12
C THR A 97 -8.09 12.82 6.21
N ALA A 98 -9.03 12.39 5.38
CA ALA A 98 -9.47 11.00 5.32
C ALA A 98 -8.60 10.19 4.35
N GLY A 99 -8.47 8.89 4.62
CA GLY A 99 -7.84 7.94 3.73
C GLY A 99 -8.36 6.53 3.98
N ARG A 100 -7.93 5.58 3.15
CA ARG A 100 -8.31 4.18 3.26
C ARG A 100 -7.11 3.28 2.96
N LEU A 101 -6.90 2.30 3.82
CA LEU A 101 -5.93 1.23 3.61
C LEU A 101 -6.64 0.06 2.96
N ILE A 102 -6.17 -0.33 1.77
CA ILE A 102 -6.72 -1.44 1.00
C ILE A 102 -5.61 -2.46 0.71
N TYR A 103 -5.98 -3.73 0.68
CA TYR A 103 -5.14 -4.78 0.13
C TYR A 103 -5.82 -5.34 -1.11
N GLN A 104 -5.39 -4.86 -2.27
CA GLN A 104 -5.97 -5.21 -3.55
C GLN A 104 -4.87 -5.63 -4.51
N PRO A 105 -4.47 -6.91 -4.52
CA PRO A 105 -3.41 -7.39 -5.40
C PRO A 105 -3.87 -7.56 -6.85
N VAL A 106 -5.18 -7.46 -7.15
CA VAL A 106 -5.72 -7.53 -8.51
C VAL A 106 -6.42 -6.22 -8.84
N LEU A 107 -5.94 -5.54 -9.86
CA LEU A 107 -6.49 -4.29 -10.38
C LEU A 107 -6.90 -4.50 -11.83
N LEU A 108 -8.14 -4.15 -12.16
CA LEU A 108 -8.67 -4.14 -13.51
C LEU A 108 -9.20 -2.74 -13.79
N ALA A 109 -8.70 -2.09 -14.84
CA ALA A 109 -9.06 -0.72 -15.16
C ALA A 109 -9.32 -0.57 -16.66
N VAL A 110 -10.34 0.21 -17.01
CA VAL A 110 -10.50 0.75 -18.36
C VAL A 110 -9.83 2.10 -18.39
N VAL A 111 -8.92 2.31 -19.32
CA VAL A 111 -8.23 3.60 -19.52
C VAL A 111 -8.65 4.23 -20.84
N GLU A 112 -8.16 5.44 -21.10
CA GLU A 112 -8.43 6.19 -22.32
C GLU A 112 -8.22 5.34 -23.59
N GLY A 113 -9.14 5.50 -24.54
CA GLY A 113 -9.20 4.70 -25.76
C GLY A 113 -9.80 3.30 -25.56
N GLY A 114 -10.44 3.03 -24.41
CA GLY A 114 -11.14 1.79 -24.10
C GLY A 114 -10.23 0.62 -23.74
N ARG A 115 -8.93 0.84 -23.58
CA ARG A 115 -7.98 -0.22 -23.25
C ARG A 115 -8.26 -0.76 -21.86
N ILE A 116 -8.24 -2.07 -21.71
CA ILE A 116 -8.43 -2.77 -20.44
C ILE A 116 -7.06 -3.17 -19.93
N LEU A 117 -6.63 -2.58 -18.81
CA LEU A 117 -5.39 -2.92 -18.13
C LEU A 117 -5.67 -3.85 -16.96
N LEU A 118 -4.85 -4.89 -16.84
CA LEU A 118 -4.82 -5.81 -15.72
C LEU A 118 -3.45 -5.75 -15.05
N GLU A 119 -3.44 -5.59 -13.74
CA GLU A 119 -2.26 -5.69 -12.89
C GLU A 119 -2.54 -6.72 -11.79
N VAL A 120 -1.63 -7.69 -11.66
CA VAL A 120 -1.74 -8.77 -10.66
C VAL A 120 -0.44 -8.83 -9.86
N HIS A 121 -0.57 -8.71 -8.54
CA HIS A 121 0.48 -8.89 -7.54
C HIS A 121 0.34 -10.25 -6.85
N ARG A 122 1.43 -10.69 -6.24
CA ARG A 122 1.43 -11.87 -5.36
C ARG A 122 0.62 -11.59 -4.09
N ASP A 123 -0.04 -12.63 -3.57
CA ASP A 123 -0.70 -12.57 -2.26
C ASP A 123 0.32 -12.68 -1.12
N ILE A 124 1.08 -11.61 -0.90
CA ILE A 124 2.14 -11.48 0.10
C ILE A 124 1.68 -11.71 1.55
N TYR A 125 0.38 -11.53 1.83
CA TYR A 125 -0.20 -11.73 3.16
C TYR A 125 -0.92 -13.08 3.29
N ASN A 126 -0.90 -13.92 2.25
CA ASN A 126 -1.58 -15.22 2.21
C ASN A 126 -3.04 -15.14 2.67
N GLN A 127 -3.79 -14.14 2.19
CA GLN A 127 -5.22 -13.99 2.48
C GLN A 127 -6.11 -14.96 1.69
N GLY A 128 -5.53 -15.84 0.88
CA GLY A 128 -6.25 -16.85 0.11
C GLY A 128 -6.89 -16.28 -1.15
N ILE A 129 -6.29 -15.23 -1.71
CA ILE A 129 -6.81 -14.58 -2.91
C ILE A 129 -6.55 -15.49 -4.12
N ASP A 130 -7.60 -15.88 -4.83
CA ASP A 130 -7.52 -16.49 -6.15
C ASP A 130 -7.54 -15.38 -7.21
N PRO A 131 -6.41 -15.06 -7.87
CA PRO A 131 -6.39 -13.97 -8.82
C PRO A 131 -7.18 -14.27 -10.09
N ALA A 132 -7.23 -15.54 -10.53
CA ALA A 132 -7.98 -15.91 -11.72
C ALA A 132 -9.49 -15.70 -11.48
N GLN A 133 -9.99 -16.15 -10.33
CA GLN A 133 -11.38 -15.92 -9.95
C GLN A 133 -11.66 -14.43 -9.75
N THR A 134 -10.74 -13.70 -9.10
CA THR A 134 -10.91 -12.26 -8.87
C THR A 134 -11.01 -11.47 -10.18
N VAL A 135 -10.15 -11.76 -11.17
CA VAL A 135 -10.23 -11.10 -12.48
C VAL A 135 -11.56 -11.39 -13.16
N ARG A 136 -12.05 -12.64 -13.12
CA ARG A 136 -13.35 -13.00 -13.69
C ARG A 136 -14.50 -12.25 -13.02
N SER A 137 -14.52 -12.20 -11.69
CA SER A 137 -15.55 -11.46 -10.95
C SER A 137 -15.50 -9.96 -11.21
N LEU A 138 -14.32 -9.36 -11.29
CA LEU A 138 -14.17 -7.94 -11.65
C LEU A 138 -14.64 -7.67 -13.09
N ALA A 139 -14.28 -8.54 -14.03
CA ALA A 139 -14.72 -8.41 -15.42
C ALA A 139 -16.24 -8.50 -15.54
N GLU A 140 -16.86 -9.47 -14.87
CA GLU A 140 -18.31 -9.67 -14.88
C GLU A 140 -19.05 -8.50 -14.24
N ALA A 141 -18.62 -8.09 -13.04
CA ALA A 141 -19.24 -6.98 -12.31
C ALA A 141 -19.19 -5.64 -13.08
N ASN A 142 -18.21 -5.47 -13.96
CA ASN A 142 -18.03 -4.27 -14.78
C ASN A 142 -18.47 -4.49 -16.24
N GLY A 143 -19.08 -5.63 -16.59
CA GLY A 143 -19.53 -5.92 -17.95
C GLY A 143 -18.39 -6.07 -18.97
N LEU A 144 -17.14 -6.25 -18.54
CA LEU A 144 -15.94 -6.30 -19.39
C LEU A 144 -15.64 -7.70 -19.93
N SER A 145 -16.31 -8.74 -19.45
CA SER A 145 -15.98 -10.14 -19.77
C SER A 145 -15.89 -10.45 -21.27
N HIS A 146 -16.66 -9.74 -22.10
CA HIS A 146 -16.70 -9.92 -23.55
C HIS A 146 -15.55 -9.21 -24.29
N ALA A 147 -14.92 -8.22 -23.64
CA ALA A 147 -13.86 -7.38 -24.23
C ALA A 147 -12.45 -7.78 -23.77
N ILE A 148 -12.35 -8.77 -22.87
CA ILE A 148 -11.08 -9.29 -22.36
C ILE A 148 -10.54 -10.40 -23.28
N ASP A 149 -9.29 -10.25 -23.70
CA ASP A 149 -8.46 -11.35 -24.17
C ASP A 149 -8.04 -12.21 -22.97
N TRP A 150 -8.75 -13.32 -22.79
CA TRP A 150 -8.51 -14.25 -21.69
C TRP A 150 -7.17 -14.97 -21.79
N LEU A 151 -6.57 -15.11 -22.97
CA LEU A 151 -5.23 -15.67 -23.09
C LEU A 151 -4.20 -14.69 -22.50
N ALA A 152 -4.30 -13.42 -22.85
CA ALA A 152 -3.47 -12.36 -22.27
C ALA A 152 -3.70 -12.22 -20.76
N ALA A 153 -4.96 -12.18 -20.31
CA ALA A 153 -5.29 -12.06 -18.88
C ALA A 153 -4.74 -13.24 -18.05
N ASN A 154 -4.88 -14.47 -18.55
CA ASN A 154 -4.33 -15.65 -17.87
C ASN A 154 -2.80 -15.61 -17.77
N ALA A 155 -2.10 -15.04 -18.77
CA ALA A 155 -0.65 -14.87 -18.71
C ALA A 155 -0.24 -13.88 -17.60
N VAL A 156 -0.98 -12.78 -17.44
CA VAL A 156 -0.73 -11.80 -16.35
C VAL A 156 -1.02 -12.42 -14.98
N VAL A 157 -2.11 -13.17 -14.86
CA VAL A 157 -2.48 -13.90 -13.63
C VAL A 157 -1.42 -14.93 -13.25
N ALA A 158 -0.85 -15.64 -14.22
CA ALA A 158 0.23 -16.60 -13.97
C ALA A 158 1.55 -15.91 -13.58
N ALA A 159 1.85 -14.76 -14.19
CA ALA A 159 3.07 -14.02 -13.92
C ALA A 159 3.08 -13.35 -12.54
N GLN A 160 1.95 -12.79 -12.10
CA GLN A 160 1.82 -12.02 -10.86
C GLN A 160 2.95 -10.98 -10.68
N GLY A 161 3.31 -10.32 -11.78
CA GLY A 161 4.51 -9.49 -11.87
C GLY A 161 4.36 -8.09 -11.27
N GLY A 162 3.14 -7.68 -10.89
CA GLY A 162 2.86 -6.35 -10.36
C GLY A 162 3.00 -5.21 -11.37
N LEU A 163 3.03 -5.53 -12.67
CA LEU A 163 3.00 -4.56 -13.76
C LEU A 163 1.66 -4.63 -14.47
N ALA A 164 1.14 -3.47 -14.88
CA ALA A 164 -0.07 -3.39 -15.67
C ALA A 164 0.19 -3.81 -17.12
N HIS A 165 -0.68 -4.67 -17.66
CA HIS A 165 -0.65 -5.14 -19.05
C HIS A 165 -2.02 -4.93 -19.72
N GLU A 166 -2.02 -4.55 -21.00
CA GLU A 166 -3.26 -4.51 -21.80
C GLU A 166 -3.75 -5.93 -22.05
N VAL A 167 -4.99 -6.20 -21.65
CA VAL A 167 -5.65 -7.52 -21.76
C VAL A 167 -6.97 -7.43 -22.51
N GLY A 168 -7.22 -6.33 -23.21
CA GLY A 168 -8.47 -6.15 -23.92
C GLY A 168 -8.73 -4.70 -24.30
N ARG A 169 -9.82 -4.49 -25.04
CA ARG A 169 -10.27 -3.15 -25.44
C ARG A 169 -11.78 -3.13 -25.67
N LEU A 170 -12.46 -2.14 -25.10
CA LEU A 170 -13.86 -1.83 -25.40
C LEU A 170 -13.99 -1.16 -26.76
N ALA A 171 -15.05 -1.50 -27.50
CA ALA A 171 -15.39 -0.77 -28.71
C ALA A 171 -15.85 0.65 -28.36
N HIS A 172 -15.73 1.58 -29.31
CA HIS A 172 -16.06 3.00 -29.09
C HIS A 172 -17.53 3.21 -28.66
N ASP A 173 -18.43 2.33 -29.08
CA ASP A 173 -19.86 2.37 -28.73
C ASP A 173 -20.15 1.87 -27.30
N ASP A 174 -19.21 1.12 -26.72
CA ASP A 174 -19.30 0.54 -25.37
C ASP A 174 -18.67 1.44 -24.30
N LEU A 175 -18.09 2.59 -24.68
CA LEU A 175 -17.49 3.57 -23.76
C LEU A 175 -18.52 4.36 -22.92
N LYS A 176 -19.78 3.91 -22.85
CA LYS A 176 -20.81 4.59 -22.06
C LYS A 176 -20.60 4.33 -20.57
N GLY A 177 -20.12 5.36 -19.88
CA GLY A 177 -20.37 5.56 -18.46
C GLY A 177 -19.21 5.20 -17.54
N THR A 178 -18.39 6.20 -17.25
CA THR A 178 -17.85 6.42 -15.90
C THR A 178 -17.76 7.94 -15.74
N PRO A 179 -18.41 8.55 -14.71
CA PRO A 179 -18.15 9.94 -14.38
C PRO A 179 -16.70 10.13 -13.89
#